data_AF-A0A5J5AEJ8-F1
#
_entry.id   AF-A0A5J5AEJ8-F1
#
_cell.length_a   1.000
_cell.length_b   1.000
_cell.length_c   1.000
_cell.angle_alpha   90.00
_cell.angle_beta   90.00
_cell.angle_gamma   90.00
#
_symmetry.space_group_name_H-M   'P 1'
#
loop_
_entity.id
_entity.type
_entity.pdbx_description
1 polymer ?
#
loop_
_entity_poly.entity_id
_entity_poly.type
_entity_poly.pdbx_seq_one_letter_code
_entity_poly.pdbx_strand_id
1 'polypeptide(L)'
;MGKGPGLYSDIGKKARDLLYRDYQSDHKFTVTTYTSTGVAITSSGTKKGELFLADVNTQLKNKNITTDIKVDTNSKLFTTITVDEPAPGLKTIFSFVVPDQKSGKVELQYLHEYAGISTSIGLTASPIVNFSGVAGNNCVSLGTDLSFDTATGNFTKCNAGLSFSTADLIASLTLNDKADTLAASYYHSVSPLTNTAVGAELTHSFSSNENTLTIGTQHALDPLTTLKARVNNYGKSYCQSLFGFAGVQHLKQLSSFSSPFQTKSRNFISLRSFSPGKSISVGKRNLSIISRSKSNDGSQDSSFQGGESFFRSVLASMEAVYLHRNPTAKAILELVRSADDNQICYDHVAFRTFGVNGYGIDSMANFFMDFGYTQREELKFPAKKLKALWFSPPSIPISDDGRDVNGPLPRVFISELLVDQMSPQAQEIIRKYTEISGRGNKHAALASALGSLTWEKPLYSDFQQLARESEYAAWTLVNGYAVNHVTISAHRLKSHLRNIKSLNQFIEETGYRLNSDGGVLKVSPDGLLLQSSTVADSVSFQFSDGVTESVPCSYIEFAERLILPQYKNLPEKEVKEFHRRDGFEVGNADKIFESTSKDQLTRRAA
;
A
#
# COMPACT_ATOMS: atom_id res chain seq x y z
N MET A 1 14.78 -12.85 -30.47
CA MET A 1 15.05 -13.88 -29.45
C MET A 1 15.86 -14.97 -30.14
N GLY A 2 17.11 -15.19 -29.70
CA GLY A 2 18.00 -16.17 -30.34
C GLY A 2 17.38 -17.57 -30.30
N LYS A 3 17.42 -18.29 -31.41
CA LYS A 3 16.82 -19.62 -31.60
C LYS A 3 17.57 -20.76 -30.88
N GLY A 4 18.34 -20.45 -29.83
CA GLY A 4 19.23 -21.39 -29.15
C GLY A 4 18.88 -21.67 -27.69
N PRO A 5 19.58 -22.64 -27.06
CA PRO A 5 19.23 -23.17 -25.73
C PRO A 5 19.45 -22.20 -24.56
N GLY A 6 19.94 -20.98 -24.81
CA GLY A 6 20.23 -19.98 -23.77
C GLY A 6 21.49 -20.30 -22.96
N LEU A 7 21.63 -19.68 -21.79
CA LEU A 7 22.73 -19.96 -20.86
C LEU A 7 22.31 -20.96 -19.77
N TYR A 8 23.28 -21.53 -19.06
CA TYR A 8 22.99 -22.47 -17.97
C TYR A 8 22.08 -21.84 -16.91
N SER A 9 22.26 -20.54 -16.64
CA SER A 9 21.45 -19.77 -15.70
C SER A 9 19.97 -19.65 -16.11
N ASP A 10 19.63 -19.93 -17.37
CA ASP A 10 18.25 -19.94 -17.87
C ASP A 10 17.52 -21.27 -17.60
N ILE A 11 18.25 -22.37 -17.35
CA ILE A 11 17.65 -23.67 -16.99
C ILE A 11 16.88 -23.53 -15.67
N GLY A 12 15.56 -23.78 -15.71
CA GLY A 12 14.67 -23.65 -14.55
C GLY A 12 14.35 -22.21 -14.13
N LYS A 13 14.82 -21.20 -14.87
CA LYS A 13 14.68 -19.78 -14.49
C LYS A 13 13.24 -19.32 -14.39
N LYS A 14 12.34 -19.73 -15.31
CA LYS A 14 10.93 -19.31 -15.26
C LYS A 14 10.20 -19.81 -14.01
N ALA A 15 10.44 -21.08 -13.61
CA ALA A 15 9.91 -21.63 -12.38
C ALA A 15 10.47 -20.87 -11.17
N ARG A 16 11.80 -20.65 -11.13
CA ARG A 16 12.44 -19.88 -10.05
C ARG A 16 11.91 -18.44 -9.95
N ASP A 17 11.72 -17.76 -11.07
CA ASP A 17 11.19 -16.39 -11.11
C ASP A 17 9.75 -16.33 -10.60
N LEU A 18 8.92 -17.33 -10.92
CA LEU A 18 7.56 -17.40 -10.41
C LEU A 18 7.52 -17.72 -8.91
N LEU A 19 8.43 -18.58 -8.43
CA LEU A 19 8.42 -19.10 -7.06
C LEU A 19 9.25 -18.28 -6.06
N TYR A 20 10.24 -17.51 -6.50
CA TYR A 20 11.18 -16.85 -5.58
C TYR A 20 11.41 -15.37 -5.87
N ARG A 21 11.27 -14.92 -7.14
CA ARG A 21 11.44 -13.51 -7.46
C ARG A 21 10.29 -12.69 -6.88
N ASP A 22 10.64 -11.49 -6.43
CA ASP A 22 9.73 -10.47 -5.88
C ASP A 22 9.19 -10.75 -4.47
N TYR A 23 9.22 -11.99 -3.96
CA TYR A 23 8.80 -12.28 -2.58
C TYR A 23 9.79 -11.74 -1.53
N GLN A 24 9.57 -10.52 -1.06
CA GLN A 24 10.40 -9.88 -0.03
C GLN A 24 9.58 -9.63 1.25
N SER A 25 10.04 -10.05 2.42
CA SER A 25 9.36 -9.74 3.70
C SER A 25 9.59 -8.31 4.17
N ASP A 26 10.66 -7.70 3.68
CA ASP A 26 11.19 -6.43 4.15
C ASP A 26 10.53 -5.27 3.42
N HIS A 27 10.29 -4.14 4.10
CA HIS A 27 9.72 -2.95 3.47
C HIS A 27 10.76 -2.31 2.56
N LYS A 28 10.59 -2.46 1.26
CA LYS A 28 11.46 -1.88 0.24
C LYS A 28 10.73 -0.80 -0.54
N PHE A 29 11.30 0.40 -0.54
CA PHE A 29 10.91 1.52 -1.38
C PHE A 29 11.93 1.66 -2.52
N THR A 30 11.48 1.93 -3.74
CA THR A 30 12.36 2.11 -4.91
C THR A 30 11.79 3.17 -5.83
N VAL A 31 12.61 4.15 -6.22
CA VAL A 31 12.27 5.24 -7.13
C VAL A 31 13.24 5.21 -8.29
N THR A 32 12.73 5.07 -9.51
CA THR A 32 13.53 5.17 -10.73
C THR A 32 13.19 6.47 -11.46
N THR A 33 14.21 7.30 -11.70
CA THR A 33 14.12 8.56 -12.45
C THR A 33 14.93 8.44 -13.72
N TYR A 34 14.41 8.96 -14.83
CA TYR A 34 15.11 9.00 -16.12
C TYR A 34 15.56 10.43 -16.43
N THR A 35 16.83 10.59 -16.78
CA THR A 35 17.37 11.87 -17.28
C THR A 35 17.02 12.07 -18.75
N SER A 36 17.07 13.33 -19.23
CA SER A 36 16.87 13.66 -20.65
C SER A 36 17.88 12.98 -21.59
N THR A 37 19.04 12.57 -21.06
CA THR A 37 20.08 11.82 -21.80
C THR A 37 19.88 10.30 -21.77
N GLY A 38 18.80 9.81 -21.15
CA GLY A 38 18.45 8.39 -21.11
C GLY A 38 19.10 7.58 -19.97
N VAL A 39 19.83 8.23 -19.06
CA VAL A 39 20.36 7.59 -17.84
C VAL A 39 19.20 7.30 -16.88
N ALA A 40 19.11 6.06 -16.40
CA ALA A 40 18.16 5.64 -15.37
C ALA A 40 18.85 5.63 -14.00
N ILE A 41 18.35 6.44 -13.07
CA ILE A 41 18.82 6.50 -11.68
C ILE A 41 17.76 5.88 -10.79
N THR A 42 18.07 4.77 -10.14
CA THR A 42 17.20 4.01 -9.25
C THR A 42 17.70 4.10 -7.82
N SER A 43 16.98 4.82 -6.97
CA SER A 43 17.26 4.91 -5.54
C SER A 43 16.34 3.96 -4.78
N SER A 44 16.89 3.06 -3.97
CA SER A 44 16.12 2.16 -3.12
C SER A 44 16.50 2.26 -1.65
N GLY A 45 15.49 2.15 -0.79
CA GLY A 45 15.63 2.05 0.67
C GLY A 45 14.89 0.82 1.16
N THR A 46 15.56 -0.04 1.91
CA THR A 46 14.99 -1.28 2.47
C THR A 46 15.13 -1.26 3.99
N LYS A 47 14.02 -1.41 4.72
CA LYS A 47 14.01 -1.62 6.17
C LYS A 47 14.01 -3.12 6.47
N LYS A 48 15.09 -3.62 7.06
CA LYS A 48 15.25 -5.03 7.47
C LYS A 48 15.41 -5.08 8.99
N GLY A 49 14.30 -5.30 9.71
CA GLY A 49 14.27 -5.16 11.16
C GLY A 49 14.57 -3.72 11.58
N GLU A 50 15.57 -3.52 12.44
CA GLU A 50 16.06 -2.20 12.88
C GLU A 50 17.08 -1.56 11.90
N LEU A 51 17.55 -2.31 10.90
CA LEU A 51 18.56 -1.84 9.95
C LEU A 51 17.90 -1.18 8.73
N PHE A 52 18.35 0.03 8.40
CA PHE A 52 18.02 0.72 7.16
C PHE A 52 19.18 0.56 6.18
N LEU A 53 18.92 -0.12 5.07
CA LEU A 53 19.86 -0.26 3.96
C LEU A 53 19.36 0.59 2.81
N ALA A 54 20.26 1.33 2.16
CA ALA A 54 19.93 2.09 0.96
C ALA A 54 20.95 1.81 -0.13
N ASP A 55 20.50 1.90 -1.38
CA ASP A 55 21.35 1.82 -2.55
C ASP A 55 20.88 2.73 -3.67
N VAL A 56 21.83 3.24 -4.44
CA VAL A 56 21.58 4.04 -5.64
C VAL A 56 22.22 3.32 -6.82
N ASN A 57 21.41 2.90 -7.78
CA ASN A 57 21.84 2.27 -9.02
C ASN A 57 21.66 3.22 -10.20
N THR A 58 22.71 3.44 -10.97
CA THR A 58 22.71 4.28 -12.18
C THR A 58 23.02 3.41 -13.38
N GLN A 59 22.09 3.35 -14.33
CA GLN A 59 22.26 2.62 -15.58
C GLN A 59 22.33 3.61 -16.75
N LEU A 60 23.44 3.57 -17.48
CA LEU A 60 23.65 4.30 -18.72
C LEU A 60 23.77 3.30 -19.87
N LYS A 61 22.92 3.43 -20.87
CA LYS A 61 23.02 2.67 -22.12
C LYS A 61 23.44 3.58 -23.25
N ASN A 62 24.59 3.29 -23.87
CA ASN A 62 25.08 3.98 -25.04
C ASN A 62 25.41 2.96 -26.13
N LYS A 63 24.60 2.93 -27.19
CA LYS A 63 24.69 1.93 -28.27
C LYS A 63 24.66 0.50 -27.70
N ASN A 64 25.73 -0.25 -27.91
CA ASN A 64 25.90 -1.63 -27.47
C ASN A 64 26.59 -1.75 -26.09
N ILE A 65 26.95 -0.63 -25.45
CA ILE A 65 27.57 -0.61 -24.13
C ILE A 65 26.53 -0.20 -23.09
N THR A 66 26.39 -0.99 -22.03
CA THR A 66 25.60 -0.68 -20.85
C THR A 66 26.52 -0.60 -19.64
N THR A 67 26.48 0.51 -18.92
CA THR A 67 27.25 0.73 -17.70
C THR A 67 26.29 0.88 -16.54
N ASP A 68 26.36 -0.06 -15.60
CA ASP A 68 25.61 -0.08 -14.35
C ASP A 68 26.55 0.26 -13.19
N ILE A 69 26.21 1.30 -12.42
CA ILE A 69 26.96 1.75 -11.25
C ILE A 69 26.02 1.74 -10.05
N LYS A 70 26.29 0.87 -9.08
CA LYS A 70 25.51 0.76 -7.85
C LYS A 70 26.35 1.14 -6.64
N VAL A 71 25.84 2.04 -5.81
CA VAL A 71 26.43 2.44 -4.52
C VAL A 71 25.51 1.97 -3.41
N ASP A 72 26.05 1.32 -2.38
CA ASP A 72 25.29 0.95 -1.17
C ASP A 72 25.72 1.76 0.06
N THR A 73 24.93 1.65 1.15
CA THR A 73 25.23 2.29 2.45
C THR A 73 26.51 1.77 3.12
N ASN A 74 27.09 0.66 2.65
CA ASN A 74 28.35 0.15 3.16
C ASN A 74 29.56 0.77 2.44
N SER A 75 29.35 1.84 1.68
CA SER A 75 30.38 2.51 0.87
C SER A 75 31.02 1.59 -0.17
N LYS A 76 30.28 0.59 -0.67
CA LYS A 76 30.73 -0.25 -1.78
C LYS A 76 30.15 0.26 -3.10
N LEU A 77 31.03 0.52 -4.05
CA LEU A 77 30.70 0.92 -5.41
C LEU A 77 30.85 -0.28 -6.35
N PHE A 78 29.74 -0.89 -6.73
CA PHE A 78 29.67 -1.95 -7.73
C PHE A 78 29.58 -1.33 -9.12
N THR A 79 30.52 -1.65 -10.01
CA THR A 79 30.51 -1.19 -11.39
C THR A 79 30.45 -2.40 -12.30
N THR A 80 29.50 -2.42 -13.23
CA THR A 80 29.35 -3.45 -14.27
C THR A 80 29.28 -2.79 -15.63
N ILE A 81 30.15 -3.19 -16.55
CA ILE A 81 30.19 -2.72 -17.93
C ILE A 81 29.88 -3.92 -18.82
N THR A 82 28.76 -3.86 -19.50
CA THR A 82 28.30 -4.87 -20.45
C THR A 82 28.48 -4.35 -21.87
N VAL A 83 29.19 -5.09 -22.71
CA VAL A 83 29.30 -4.86 -24.14
C VAL A 83 28.51 -5.97 -24.84
N ASP A 84 27.39 -5.58 -25.42
CA ASP A 84 26.49 -6.47 -26.17
C ASP A 84 26.97 -6.59 -27.62
N GLU A 85 26.95 -7.80 -28.17
CA GLU A 85 27.34 -8.10 -29.56
C GLU A 85 28.66 -7.46 -30.06
N PRO A 86 29.81 -7.54 -29.34
CA PRO A 86 31.11 -7.20 -29.92
C PRO A 86 31.46 -8.09 -31.13
N ALA A 87 30.87 -9.28 -31.19
CA ALA A 87 30.81 -10.17 -32.34
C ALA A 87 29.44 -10.88 -32.34
N PRO A 88 28.99 -11.46 -33.46
CA PRO A 88 27.70 -12.15 -33.51
C PRO A 88 27.55 -13.22 -32.42
N GLY A 89 26.52 -13.08 -31.58
CA GLY A 89 26.24 -14.00 -30.47
C GLY A 89 27.14 -13.85 -29.26
N LEU A 90 28.14 -12.95 -29.26
CA LEU A 90 29.03 -12.72 -28.13
C LEU A 90 28.49 -11.59 -27.24
N LYS A 91 28.74 -11.67 -25.93
CA LYS A 91 28.45 -10.63 -24.95
C LYS A 91 29.54 -10.66 -23.88
N THR A 92 30.13 -9.49 -23.61
CA THR A 92 31.24 -9.36 -22.66
C THR A 92 30.79 -8.51 -21.48
N ILE A 93 31.08 -8.96 -20.26
CA ILE A 93 30.71 -8.28 -19.02
C ILE A 93 31.98 -8.11 -18.17
N PHE A 94 32.28 -6.88 -17.81
CA PHE A 94 33.35 -6.53 -16.88
C PHE A 94 32.74 -6.01 -15.59
N SER A 95 33.10 -6.54 -14.43
CA SER A 95 32.55 -6.11 -13.15
C SER A 95 33.63 -5.97 -12.08
N PHE A 96 33.53 -4.96 -11.22
CA PHE A 96 34.42 -4.74 -10.08
C PHE A 96 33.71 -3.95 -8.98
N VAL A 97 34.25 -4.00 -7.77
CA VAL A 97 33.73 -3.36 -6.56
C VAL A 97 34.83 -2.51 -5.94
N VAL A 98 34.61 -1.20 -5.80
CA VAL A 98 35.56 -0.29 -5.13
C VAL A 98 35.11 -0.12 -3.67
N PRO A 99 36.02 -0.18 -2.66
CA PRO A 99 37.49 -0.19 -2.77
C PRO A 99 38.17 -1.57 -2.84
N ASP A 100 37.42 -2.66 -3.09
CA ASP A 100 37.99 -4.01 -3.14
C ASP A 100 38.82 -4.25 -4.42
N GLN A 101 40.14 -4.13 -4.30
CA GLN A 101 41.08 -4.33 -5.41
C GLN A 101 41.09 -5.74 -6.00
N LYS A 102 40.56 -6.75 -5.29
CA LYS A 102 40.51 -8.15 -5.73
C LYS A 102 39.15 -8.54 -6.34
N SER A 103 38.23 -7.60 -6.47
CA SER A 103 36.85 -7.87 -6.92
C SER A 103 36.67 -7.92 -8.43
N GLY A 104 37.69 -7.56 -9.21
CA GLY A 104 37.61 -7.52 -10.67
C GLY A 104 37.25 -8.89 -11.24
N LYS A 105 36.33 -8.92 -12.19
CA LYS A 105 35.88 -10.13 -12.88
C LYS A 105 35.56 -9.80 -14.34
N VAL A 106 35.98 -10.68 -15.24
CA VAL A 106 35.59 -10.67 -16.66
C VAL A 106 34.71 -11.87 -16.91
N GLU A 107 33.60 -11.67 -17.62
CA GLU A 107 32.70 -12.72 -18.07
C GLU A 107 32.44 -12.58 -19.56
N LEU A 108 32.48 -13.70 -20.26
CA LEU A 108 32.28 -13.83 -21.70
C LEU A 108 31.15 -14.83 -21.93
N GLN A 109 30.07 -14.38 -22.56
CA GLN A 109 28.90 -15.17 -22.90
C GLN A 109 28.83 -15.31 -24.43
N TYR A 110 28.72 -16.53 -24.92
CA TYR A 110 28.56 -16.84 -26.33
C TYR A 110 27.29 -17.65 -26.54
N LEU A 111 26.38 -17.12 -27.37
CA LEU A 111 25.12 -17.74 -27.73
C LEU A 111 25.13 -18.10 -29.22
N HIS A 112 24.97 -19.39 -29.48
CA HIS A 112 24.81 -19.98 -30.80
C HIS A 112 23.46 -20.69 -30.88
N GLU A 113 23.04 -21.07 -32.10
CA GLU A 113 21.74 -21.73 -32.32
C GLU A 113 21.59 -23.08 -31.58
N TYR A 114 22.70 -23.74 -31.25
CA TYR A 114 22.69 -25.05 -30.57
C TYR A 114 23.52 -25.11 -29.28
N ALA A 115 24.17 -24.01 -28.92
CA ALA A 115 25.06 -23.98 -27.78
C ALA A 115 25.06 -22.60 -27.11
N GLY A 116 25.10 -22.59 -25.78
CA GLY A 116 25.36 -21.40 -24.98
C GLY A 116 26.56 -21.66 -24.09
N ILE A 117 27.55 -20.78 -24.11
CA ILE A 117 28.76 -20.89 -23.30
C ILE A 117 28.87 -19.62 -22.47
N SER A 118 29.13 -19.74 -21.18
CA SER A 118 29.54 -18.59 -20.36
C SER A 118 30.78 -18.94 -19.56
N THR A 119 31.82 -18.15 -19.74
CA THR A 119 33.10 -18.29 -19.04
C THR A 119 33.36 -17.02 -18.25
N SER A 120 33.77 -17.12 -16.99
CA SER A 120 34.22 -15.96 -16.24
C SER A 120 35.48 -16.24 -15.43
N ILE A 121 36.29 -15.21 -15.25
CA ILE A 121 37.56 -15.27 -14.52
C ILE A 121 37.67 -14.07 -13.58
N GLY A 122 38.08 -14.32 -12.34
CA GLY A 122 38.47 -13.27 -11.41
C GLY A 122 39.82 -12.65 -11.82
N LEU A 123 39.97 -11.33 -11.66
CA LEU A 123 41.20 -10.59 -11.96
C LEU A 123 42.05 -10.47 -10.69
N THR A 124 42.47 -11.61 -10.15
CA THR A 124 43.28 -11.70 -8.93
C THR A 124 44.48 -12.63 -9.14
N ALA A 125 45.43 -12.64 -8.21
CA ALA A 125 46.57 -13.57 -8.26
C ALA A 125 46.16 -15.06 -8.12
N SER A 126 44.95 -15.31 -7.62
CA SER A 126 44.39 -16.65 -7.39
C SER A 126 42.95 -16.68 -7.91
N PRO A 127 42.76 -16.68 -9.24
CA PRO A 127 41.46 -16.51 -9.83
C PRO A 127 40.56 -17.73 -9.64
N ILE A 128 39.27 -17.48 -9.42
CA ILE A 128 38.25 -18.50 -9.61
C ILE A 128 37.77 -18.41 -11.06
N VAL A 129 37.86 -19.53 -11.77
CA VAL A 129 37.39 -19.67 -13.15
C VAL A 129 36.03 -20.36 -13.12
N ASN A 130 34.99 -19.70 -13.61
CA ASN A 130 33.68 -20.33 -13.82
C ASN A 130 33.50 -20.62 -15.31
N PHE A 131 33.02 -21.81 -15.62
CA PHE A 131 32.71 -22.24 -16.97
C PHE A 131 31.37 -22.94 -16.97
N SER A 132 30.46 -22.47 -17.81
CA SER A 132 29.18 -23.10 -18.04
C SER A 132 28.96 -23.31 -19.53
N GLY A 133 28.37 -24.46 -19.87
CA GLY A 133 28.06 -24.84 -21.23
C GLY A 133 26.66 -25.43 -21.27
N VAL A 134 25.89 -25.07 -22.28
CA VAL A 134 24.59 -25.64 -22.59
C VAL A 134 24.61 -26.06 -24.04
N ALA A 135 24.17 -27.29 -24.33
CA ALA A 135 23.98 -27.79 -25.67
C ALA A 135 22.53 -28.26 -25.83
N GLY A 136 21.94 -27.97 -26.99
CA GLY A 136 20.56 -28.38 -27.28
C GLY A 136 19.85 -27.40 -28.19
N ASN A 137 18.53 -27.43 -28.17
CA ASN A 137 17.67 -26.55 -28.94
C ASN A 137 16.64 -25.89 -28.02
N ASN A 138 15.66 -25.19 -28.60
CA ASN A 138 14.61 -24.51 -27.83
C ASN A 138 13.66 -25.46 -27.07
N CYS A 139 13.67 -26.75 -27.39
CA CYS A 139 12.80 -27.76 -26.76
C CYS A 139 13.54 -28.57 -25.69
N VAL A 140 14.80 -28.95 -25.94
CA VAL A 140 15.61 -29.75 -25.02
C VAL A 140 16.98 -29.12 -24.90
N SER A 141 17.41 -28.83 -23.69
CA SER A 141 18.75 -28.30 -23.41
C SER A 141 19.39 -29.03 -22.24
N LEU A 142 20.63 -29.47 -22.42
CA LEU A 142 21.46 -30.04 -21.37
C LEU A 142 22.62 -29.09 -21.11
N GLY A 143 22.91 -28.81 -19.84
CA GLY A 143 23.99 -27.92 -19.48
C GLY A 143 24.73 -28.32 -18.21
N THR A 144 25.92 -27.77 -18.08
CA THR A 144 26.81 -27.92 -16.94
C THR A 144 27.33 -26.56 -16.50
N ASP A 145 27.64 -26.43 -15.22
CA ASP A 145 28.23 -25.23 -14.63
C ASP A 145 29.28 -25.63 -13.61
N LEU A 146 30.51 -25.21 -13.88
CA LEU A 146 31.72 -25.60 -13.17
C LEU A 146 32.41 -24.36 -12.63
N SER A 147 32.91 -24.43 -11.40
CA SER A 147 33.81 -23.42 -10.83
C SER A 147 35.09 -24.10 -10.37
N PHE A 148 36.23 -23.60 -10.84
CA PHE A 148 37.56 -24.10 -10.54
C PHE A 148 38.36 -23.03 -9.80
N ASP A 149 38.90 -23.39 -8.64
CA ASP A 149 39.77 -22.53 -7.86
C ASP A 149 41.24 -22.85 -8.17
N THR A 150 41.95 -21.90 -8.79
CA THR A 150 43.34 -22.11 -9.21
C THR A 150 44.33 -22.17 -8.04
N ALA A 151 43.97 -21.67 -6.85
CA ALA A 151 44.85 -21.75 -5.68
C ALA A 151 44.88 -23.17 -5.09
N THR A 152 43.70 -23.78 -4.97
CA THR A 152 43.56 -25.11 -4.37
C THR A 152 43.62 -26.24 -5.40
N GLY A 153 43.49 -25.92 -6.70
CA GLY A 153 43.43 -26.92 -7.77
C GLY A 153 42.14 -27.74 -7.76
N ASN A 154 41.11 -27.29 -7.04
CA ASN A 154 39.88 -28.03 -6.81
C ASN A 154 38.68 -27.39 -7.50
N PHE A 155 37.72 -28.22 -7.90
CA PHE A 155 36.40 -27.76 -8.30
C PHE A 155 35.59 -27.35 -7.06
N THR A 156 35.20 -26.08 -6.99
CA THR A 156 34.37 -25.53 -5.91
C THR A 156 32.88 -25.69 -6.21
N LYS A 157 32.50 -25.73 -7.49
CA LYS A 157 31.12 -25.95 -7.96
C LYS A 157 31.12 -26.93 -9.12
N CYS A 158 30.17 -27.86 -9.10
CA CYS A 158 29.91 -28.78 -10.21
C CYS A 158 28.41 -29.06 -10.25
N ASN A 159 27.74 -28.43 -11.20
CA ASN A 159 26.31 -28.54 -11.37
C ASN A 159 25.98 -29.04 -12.78
N ALA A 160 24.87 -29.77 -12.90
CA ALA A 160 24.32 -30.24 -14.16
C ALA A 160 22.84 -29.87 -14.24
N GLY A 161 22.32 -29.69 -15.44
CA GLY A 161 20.94 -29.24 -15.65
C GLY A 161 20.38 -29.76 -16.96
N LEU A 162 19.13 -30.18 -16.95
CA LEU A 162 18.33 -30.54 -18.11
C LEU A 162 17.09 -29.66 -18.11
N SER A 163 16.71 -29.15 -19.28
CA SER A 163 15.45 -28.42 -19.49
C SER A 163 14.70 -29.05 -20.65
N PHE A 164 13.39 -29.17 -20.49
CA PHE A 164 12.43 -29.53 -21.52
C PHE A 164 11.39 -28.41 -21.61
N SER A 165 11.22 -27.84 -22.79
CA SER A 165 10.35 -26.68 -23.04
C SER A 165 9.42 -26.93 -24.22
N THR A 166 8.14 -26.66 -24.03
CA THR A 166 7.10 -26.59 -25.08
C THR A 166 6.53 -25.17 -25.13
N ALA A 167 5.48 -24.95 -25.93
CA ALA A 167 4.84 -23.64 -26.05
C ALA A 167 4.26 -23.13 -24.71
N ASP A 168 3.80 -24.05 -23.86
CA ASP A 168 3.02 -23.79 -22.65
C ASP A 168 3.68 -24.34 -21.37
N LEU A 169 4.69 -25.19 -21.47
CA LEU A 169 5.28 -25.90 -20.33
C LEU A 169 6.79 -25.88 -20.38
N ILE A 170 7.42 -25.70 -19.21
CA ILE A 170 8.86 -25.84 -19.02
C ILE A 170 9.08 -26.73 -17.81
N ALA A 171 9.75 -27.85 -18.00
CA ALA A 171 10.21 -28.72 -16.93
C ALA A 171 11.73 -28.70 -16.91
N SER A 172 12.34 -28.66 -15.73
CA SER A 172 13.79 -28.76 -15.61
C SER A 172 14.19 -29.69 -14.47
N LEU A 173 15.34 -30.33 -14.62
CA LEU A 173 15.98 -31.12 -13.58
C LEU A 173 17.40 -30.60 -13.41
N THR A 174 17.77 -30.19 -12.21
CA THR A 174 19.11 -29.68 -11.91
C THR A 174 19.72 -30.44 -10.75
N LEU A 175 21.00 -30.74 -10.87
CA LEU A 175 21.82 -31.35 -9.84
C LEU A 175 22.86 -30.31 -9.43
N ASN A 176 22.80 -29.87 -8.18
CA ASN A 176 23.59 -28.76 -7.63
C ASN A 176 24.47 -29.22 -6.46
N ASP A 177 25.30 -28.32 -5.95
CA ASP A 177 26.09 -28.50 -4.73
C ASP A 177 26.97 -29.77 -4.76
N LYS A 178 27.65 -29.99 -5.90
CA LYS A 178 28.48 -31.19 -6.14
C LYS A 178 27.69 -32.49 -6.02
N ALA A 179 26.49 -32.50 -6.61
CA ALA A 179 25.55 -33.61 -6.60
C ALA A 179 24.88 -33.91 -5.26
N ASP A 180 24.90 -32.97 -4.30
CA ASP A 180 24.14 -33.10 -3.06
C ASP A 180 22.66 -32.72 -3.22
N THR A 181 22.33 -31.77 -4.09
CA THR A 181 20.97 -31.23 -4.19
C THR A 181 20.35 -31.52 -5.55
N LEU A 182 19.35 -32.39 -5.61
CA LEU A 182 18.54 -32.64 -6.81
C LEU A 182 17.28 -31.77 -6.77
N ALA A 183 17.07 -30.93 -7.78
CA ALA A 183 15.87 -30.10 -7.89
C ALA A 183 15.14 -30.35 -9.22
N ALA A 184 13.87 -30.71 -9.13
CA ALA A 184 12.95 -30.80 -10.26
C ALA A 184 12.01 -29.60 -10.24
N SER A 185 12.00 -28.81 -11.31
CA SER A 185 11.12 -27.64 -11.44
C SER A 185 10.16 -27.78 -12.60
N TYR A 186 8.99 -27.17 -12.46
CA TYR A 186 7.90 -27.20 -13.40
C TYR A 186 7.29 -25.80 -13.49
N TYR A 187 7.03 -25.34 -14.71
CA TYR A 187 6.36 -24.08 -15.01
C TYR A 187 5.36 -24.33 -16.14
N HIS A 188 4.14 -23.87 -15.97
CA HIS A 188 3.09 -23.98 -16.98
C HIS A 188 2.35 -22.65 -17.15
N SER A 189 2.34 -22.15 -18.39
CA SER A 189 1.61 -20.96 -18.80
C SER A 189 0.19 -21.34 -19.17
N VAL A 190 -0.75 -21.14 -18.24
CA VAL A 190 -2.17 -21.49 -18.39
C VAL A 190 -2.87 -20.56 -19.38
N SER A 191 -2.61 -19.25 -19.29
CA SER A 191 -3.25 -18.24 -20.14
C SER A 191 -2.28 -17.08 -20.40
N PRO A 192 -1.79 -16.92 -21.64
CA PRO A 192 -0.97 -15.77 -22.00
C PRO A 192 -1.70 -14.43 -21.89
N LEU A 193 -3.03 -14.42 -22.14
CA LEU A 193 -3.86 -13.21 -22.11
C LEU A 193 -3.95 -12.59 -20.71
N THR A 194 -4.04 -13.43 -19.68
CA THR A 194 -4.14 -13.02 -18.27
C THR A 194 -2.83 -13.26 -17.51
N ASN A 195 -1.72 -13.44 -18.24
CA ASN A 195 -0.39 -13.78 -17.72
C ASN A 195 -0.43 -14.84 -16.59
N THR A 196 -1.30 -15.82 -16.73
CA THR A 196 -1.58 -16.81 -15.69
C THR A 196 -0.63 -17.97 -15.84
N ALA A 197 0.15 -18.24 -14.79
CA ALA A 197 1.07 -19.36 -14.78
C ALA A 197 1.11 -20.03 -13.42
N VAL A 198 1.37 -21.33 -13.44
CA VAL A 198 1.59 -22.14 -12.24
C VAL A 198 2.99 -22.71 -12.29
N GLY A 199 3.61 -22.89 -11.13
CA GLY A 199 4.90 -23.53 -11.05
C GLY A 199 5.05 -24.34 -9.77
N ALA A 200 5.93 -25.32 -9.83
CA ALA A 200 6.30 -26.15 -8.71
C ALA A 200 7.79 -26.45 -8.75
N GLU A 201 8.40 -26.62 -7.58
CA GLU A 201 9.78 -27.05 -7.44
C GLU A 201 9.87 -28.05 -6.29
N LEU A 202 10.42 -29.23 -6.57
CA LEU A 202 10.74 -30.26 -5.61
C LEU A 202 12.26 -30.38 -5.51
N THR A 203 12.80 -30.13 -4.34
CA THR A 203 14.23 -30.22 -4.05
C THR A 203 14.47 -31.31 -3.02
N HIS A 204 15.44 -32.17 -3.29
CA HIS A 204 15.93 -33.21 -2.38
C HIS A 204 17.42 -32.98 -2.11
N SER A 205 17.80 -32.89 -0.84
CA SER A 205 19.21 -32.86 -0.43
C SER A 205 19.60 -34.24 0.09
N PHE A 206 20.61 -34.86 -0.53
CA PHE A 206 21.07 -36.21 -0.19
C PHE A 206 21.80 -36.23 1.16
N SER A 207 22.56 -35.20 1.51
CA SER A 207 23.27 -35.08 2.79
C SER A 207 22.34 -34.97 4.00
N SER A 208 21.28 -34.17 3.88
CA SER A 208 20.30 -33.95 4.95
C SER A 208 19.10 -34.90 4.89
N ASN A 209 18.92 -35.61 3.77
CA ASN A 209 17.75 -36.43 3.46
C ASN A 209 16.42 -35.67 3.62
N GLU A 210 16.43 -34.36 3.34
CA GLU A 210 15.26 -33.50 3.39
C GLU A 210 14.66 -33.25 2.01
N ASN A 211 13.34 -33.11 1.98
CA ASN A 211 12.58 -32.75 0.79
C ASN A 211 11.88 -31.42 0.99
N THR A 212 12.08 -30.48 0.07
CA THR A 212 11.34 -29.22 0.00
C THR A 212 10.47 -29.22 -1.23
N LEU A 213 9.15 -29.07 -1.05
CA LEU A 213 8.20 -28.87 -2.14
C LEU A 213 7.66 -27.46 -2.04
N THR A 214 7.84 -26.67 -3.11
CA THR A 214 7.30 -25.32 -3.25
C THR A 214 6.37 -25.28 -4.44
N ILE A 215 5.16 -24.74 -4.26
CA ILE A 215 4.16 -24.55 -5.32
C ILE A 215 3.78 -23.09 -5.35
N GLY A 216 3.59 -22.53 -6.53
CA GLY A 216 3.14 -21.15 -6.68
C GLY A 216 2.33 -20.92 -7.94
N THR A 217 1.67 -19.77 -7.96
CA THR A 217 0.83 -19.30 -9.05
C THR A 217 1.03 -17.80 -9.24
N GLN A 218 0.87 -17.34 -10.47
CA GLN A 218 0.73 -15.93 -10.79
C GLN A 218 -0.50 -15.73 -11.68
N HIS A 219 -1.16 -14.59 -11.53
CA HIS A 219 -2.32 -14.22 -12.32
C HIS A 219 -2.39 -12.70 -12.44
N ALA A 220 -2.44 -12.18 -13.67
CA ALA A 220 -2.73 -10.76 -13.89
C ALA A 220 -4.24 -10.55 -13.82
N LEU A 221 -4.68 -9.71 -12.89
CA LEU A 221 -6.08 -9.31 -12.75
C LEU A 221 -6.46 -8.27 -13.81
N ASP A 222 -5.50 -7.43 -14.19
CA ASP A 222 -5.59 -6.41 -15.23
C ASP A 222 -4.15 -6.11 -15.76
N PRO A 223 -3.95 -5.27 -16.79
CA PRO A 223 -2.62 -4.96 -17.35
C PRO A 223 -1.62 -4.34 -16.36
N LEU A 224 -2.09 -3.86 -15.22
CA LEU A 224 -1.37 -3.13 -14.20
C LEU A 224 -1.25 -3.92 -12.88
N THR A 225 -2.11 -4.90 -12.63
CA THR A 225 -2.17 -5.64 -11.36
C THR A 225 -1.87 -7.13 -11.57
N THR A 226 -0.81 -7.62 -10.92
CA THR A 226 -0.45 -9.05 -10.91
C THR A 226 -0.42 -9.60 -9.50
N LEU A 227 -1.19 -10.65 -9.25
CA LEU A 227 -1.16 -11.44 -8.02
C LEU A 227 -0.18 -12.60 -8.18
N LYS A 228 0.71 -12.81 -7.21
CA LYS A 228 1.59 -13.98 -7.08
C LYS A 228 1.39 -14.62 -5.72
N ALA A 229 1.29 -15.93 -5.65
CA ALA A 229 1.21 -16.65 -4.39
C ALA A 229 2.09 -17.90 -4.43
N ARG A 230 2.70 -18.25 -3.31
CA ARG A 230 3.44 -19.50 -3.13
C ARG A 230 3.24 -20.10 -1.76
N VAL A 231 3.40 -21.41 -1.69
CA VAL A 231 3.40 -22.18 -0.45
C VAL A 231 4.48 -23.25 -0.52
N ASN A 232 5.12 -23.53 0.62
CA ASN A 232 6.02 -24.67 0.75
C ASN A 232 5.52 -25.68 1.80
N ASN A 233 6.07 -26.89 1.76
CA ASN A 233 5.74 -27.99 2.68
C ASN A 233 6.13 -27.73 4.15
N TYR A 234 6.90 -26.69 4.45
CA TYR A 234 7.19 -26.25 5.82
C TYR A 234 6.14 -25.27 6.37
N GLY A 235 5.04 -25.05 5.66
CA GLY A 235 3.94 -24.17 6.09
C GLY A 235 4.28 -22.68 5.99
N LYS A 236 5.30 -22.30 5.21
CA LYS A 236 5.52 -20.90 4.83
C LYS A 236 4.71 -20.61 3.58
N SER A 237 3.72 -19.73 3.73
CA SER A 237 2.95 -19.19 2.63
C SER A 237 3.29 -17.72 2.42
N TYR A 238 3.44 -17.31 1.17
CA TYR A 238 3.66 -15.92 0.80
C TYR A 238 2.61 -15.56 -0.24
N CYS A 239 1.85 -14.50 0.03
CA CYS A 239 1.01 -13.86 -0.96
C CYS A 239 1.63 -12.51 -1.30
N GLN A 240 1.75 -12.20 -2.59
CA GLN A 240 2.24 -10.94 -3.08
C GLN A 240 1.28 -10.34 -4.12
N SER A 241 0.96 -9.06 -3.97
CA SER A 241 0.29 -8.27 -5.00
C SER A 241 1.26 -7.25 -5.57
N LEU A 242 1.49 -7.25 -6.89
CA LEU A 242 2.17 -6.18 -7.62
C LEU A 242 1.13 -5.28 -8.27
N PHE A 243 1.19 -3.99 -7.98
CA PHE A 243 0.42 -2.94 -8.63
C PHE A 243 1.37 -2.02 -9.40
N GLY A 244 1.18 -1.90 -10.70
CA GLY A 244 1.82 -0.90 -11.55
C GLY A 244 0.87 0.28 -11.75
N PHE A 245 1.21 1.48 -11.31
CA PHE A 245 0.48 2.68 -11.67
C PHE A 245 1.12 3.28 -12.93
N ALA A 246 0.36 3.37 -14.00
CA ALA A 246 0.71 4.18 -15.16
C ALA A 246 0.21 5.62 -14.92
N GLY A 247 1.00 6.42 -14.21
CA GLY A 247 0.87 7.88 -14.23
C GLY A 247 1.60 8.46 -15.45
N VAL A 248 1.22 9.69 -15.83
CA VAL A 248 1.81 10.57 -16.86
C VAL A 248 3.18 10.11 -17.38
N GLN A 249 3.33 10.06 -18.72
CA GLN A 249 4.42 9.56 -19.62
C GLN A 249 5.88 9.32 -19.13
N HIS A 250 6.28 9.69 -17.91
CA HIS A 250 7.62 9.53 -17.36
C HIS A 250 7.72 8.89 -15.96
N LEU A 251 6.61 8.55 -15.29
CA LEU A 251 6.64 7.89 -13.96
C LEU A 251 5.86 6.57 -13.95
N LYS A 252 6.59 5.45 -14.00
CA LYS A 252 6.05 4.12 -13.64
C LYS A 252 6.26 3.90 -12.15
N GLN A 253 5.18 3.86 -11.38
CA GLN A 253 5.24 3.49 -9.97
C GLN A 253 4.85 2.03 -9.83
N LEU A 254 5.72 1.21 -9.25
CA LEU A 254 5.44 -0.19 -8.92
C LEU A 254 5.39 -0.32 -7.41
N SER A 255 4.22 -0.68 -6.87
CA SER A 255 4.09 -1.07 -5.46
C SER A 255 3.89 -2.58 -5.36
N SER A 256 4.58 -3.20 -4.40
CA SER A 256 4.42 -4.62 -4.13
C SER A 256 4.18 -4.84 -2.65
N PHE A 257 3.09 -5.51 -2.30
CA PHE A 257 2.79 -5.92 -0.93
C PHE A 257 2.97 -7.41 -0.79
N SER A 258 3.79 -7.84 0.16
CA SER A 258 4.08 -9.25 0.44
C SER A 258 3.85 -9.55 1.91
N SER A 259 3.02 -10.55 2.19
CA SER A 259 2.70 -10.98 3.56
C SER A 259 3.15 -12.42 3.77
N PRO A 260 4.17 -12.66 4.61
CA PRO A 260 4.51 -14.00 5.05
C PRO A 260 3.52 -14.48 6.12
N PHE A 261 2.87 -15.61 5.88
CA PHE A 261 2.10 -16.33 6.89
C PHE A 261 2.82 -17.64 7.23
N GLN A 262 3.14 -17.82 8.52
CA GLN A 262 3.70 -19.05 9.05
C GLN A 262 2.67 -19.73 9.95
N THR A 263 2.02 -20.78 9.45
CA THR A 263 1.09 -21.57 10.26
C THR A 263 1.88 -22.59 11.08
N LYS A 264 1.92 -22.47 12.41
CA LYS A 264 2.37 -23.56 13.29
C LYS A 264 1.29 -24.64 13.36
N SER A 265 1.08 -25.35 12.26
CA SER A 265 0.30 -26.58 12.22
C SER A 265 1.25 -27.72 11.87
N ARG A 266 1.75 -28.43 12.89
CA ARG A 266 2.32 -29.77 12.70
C ARG A 266 1.17 -30.71 12.39
N ASN A 267 0.70 -30.72 11.14
CA ASN A 267 -0.16 -31.77 10.57
C ASN A 267 -0.16 -31.64 9.04
N PHE A 268 1.00 -31.87 8.42
CA PHE A 268 1.04 -32.38 7.06
C PHE A 268 1.52 -33.83 7.15
N ILE A 269 0.68 -34.74 6.66
CA ILE A 269 0.86 -36.18 6.69
C ILE A 269 2.19 -36.53 6.02
N SER A 270 3.03 -37.28 6.73
CA SER A 270 4.24 -37.93 6.20
C SER A 270 3.82 -38.87 5.07
N LEU A 271 4.22 -38.56 3.83
CA LEU A 271 4.10 -39.47 2.69
C LEU A 271 5.13 -40.60 2.85
N ARG A 272 4.77 -41.66 3.56
CA ARG A 272 5.46 -42.96 3.49
C ARG A 272 4.77 -43.85 2.46
N SER A 273 5.58 -44.29 1.48
CA SER A 273 5.42 -45.46 0.60
C SER A 273 4.06 -45.68 -0.08
N PHE A 274 4.00 -45.38 -1.38
CA PHE A 274 2.99 -45.94 -2.29
C PHE A 274 3.34 -47.40 -2.62
N SER A 275 2.38 -48.31 -2.39
CA SER A 275 2.33 -49.63 -3.03
C SER A 275 1.01 -49.76 -3.81
N PRO A 276 1.00 -50.41 -4.99
CA PRO A 276 -0.09 -50.29 -5.95
C PRO A 276 -1.19 -51.32 -5.71
N GLY A 277 -2.46 -50.90 -5.75
CA GLY A 277 -3.57 -51.85 -5.65
C GLY A 277 -4.98 -51.25 -5.76
N LYS A 278 -5.55 -51.40 -6.98
CA LYS A 278 -6.98 -51.59 -7.31
C LYS A 278 -7.98 -50.42 -7.37
N SER A 279 -8.44 -50.23 -8.62
CA SER A 279 -9.77 -49.88 -9.15
C SER A 279 -10.48 -48.60 -8.70
N ILE A 280 -10.61 -47.69 -9.66
CA ILE A 280 -11.56 -46.57 -9.69
C ILE A 280 -12.91 -47.07 -10.21
N SER A 281 -13.99 -46.77 -9.48
CA SER A 281 -15.38 -46.87 -9.94
C SER A 281 -16.01 -45.47 -9.94
N VAL A 282 -16.68 -45.17 -11.04
CA VAL A 282 -17.32 -43.90 -11.42
C VAL A 282 -18.58 -43.62 -10.59
N GLY A 283 -18.84 -42.36 -10.22
CA GLY A 283 -20.15 -41.99 -9.64
C GLY A 283 -20.36 -40.52 -9.26
N LYS A 284 -20.85 -39.74 -10.24
CA LYS A 284 -21.74 -38.56 -10.15
C LYS A 284 -21.35 -37.31 -9.33
N ARG A 285 -21.24 -36.21 -10.08
CA ARG A 285 -21.33 -34.81 -9.65
C ARG A 285 -22.67 -34.54 -8.96
N ASN A 286 -22.62 -33.82 -7.84
CA ASN A 286 -23.70 -32.93 -7.39
C ASN A 286 -23.08 -31.66 -6.79
N LEU A 287 -23.43 -30.53 -7.38
CA LEU A 287 -23.22 -29.18 -6.86
C LEU A 287 -24.17 -28.97 -5.67
N SER A 288 -23.64 -28.54 -4.52
CA SER A 288 -24.47 -27.94 -3.47
C SER A 288 -23.93 -26.57 -3.08
N ILE A 289 -24.77 -25.58 -3.34
CA ILE A 289 -24.70 -24.20 -2.87
C ILE A 289 -25.00 -24.22 -1.37
N ILE A 290 -24.09 -23.73 -0.54
CA ILE A 290 -24.35 -23.56 0.90
C ILE A 290 -24.89 -22.14 1.11
N SER A 291 -26.22 -22.04 1.27
CA SER A 291 -26.86 -20.90 1.93
C SER A 291 -26.66 -21.04 3.44
N ARG A 292 -26.29 -19.95 4.12
CA ARG A 292 -26.00 -19.95 5.56
C ARG A 292 -27.22 -19.45 6.33
N SER A 293 -27.89 -20.34 7.05
CA SER A 293 -28.94 -20.01 8.03
C SER A 293 -28.32 -19.51 9.34
N LYS A 294 -28.92 -18.46 9.92
CA LYS A 294 -28.60 -17.94 11.26
C LYS A 294 -28.98 -18.95 12.35
N SER A 295 -28.10 -19.14 13.32
CA SER A 295 -28.44 -19.61 14.66
C SER A 295 -27.62 -18.81 15.68
N ASN A 296 -28.31 -18.36 16.73
CA ASN A 296 -27.83 -17.52 17.82
C ASN A 296 -26.87 -18.25 18.77
N ASP A 297 -26.09 -17.41 19.46
CA ASP A 297 -25.32 -17.61 20.69
C ASP A 297 -23.92 -18.27 20.64
N GLY A 298 -22.93 -17.49 21.09
CA GLY A 298 -21.58 -17.96 21.46
C GLY A 298 -20.42 -17.24 20.77
N SER A 299 -19.96 -16.12 21.35
CA SER A 299 -18.64 -15.46 21.20
C SER A 299 -17.93 -15.56 19.83
N GLN A 300 -18.18 -14.59 18.95
CA GLN A 300 -17.30 -14.29 17.81
C GLN A 300 -16.11 -13.46 18.30
N ASP A 301 -14.93 -14.07 18.48
CA ASP A 301 -13.75 -13.32 18.91
C ASP A 301 -12.46 -13.68 18.16
N SER A 302 -12.54 -14.17 16.91
CA SER A 302 -11.34 -14.56 16.15
C SER A 302 -11.26 -14.06 14.70
N SER A 303 -12.26 -13.35 14.17
CA SER A 303 -12.23 -12.86 12.79
C SER A 303 -11.74 -11.42 12.62
N PHE A 304 -11.75 -10.61 13.69
CA PHE A 304 -11.53 -9.16 13.59
C PHE A 304 -10.09 -8.73 13.80
N GLN A 305 -9.24 -9.53 14.46
CA GLN A 305 -7.90 -9.08 14.88
C GLN A 305 -6.96 -8.78 13.69
N GLY A 306 -7.08 -9.54 12.60
CA GLY A 306 -6.36 -9.24 11.35
C GLY A 306 -6.93 -8.03 10.60
N GLY A 307 -8.25 -7.87 10.58
CA GLY A 307 -8.95 -6.76 9.93
C GLY A 307 -8.74 -5.43 10.65
N GLU A 308 -8.69 -5.44 11.98
CA GLU A 308 -8.52 -4.25 12.82
C GLU A 308 -7.16 -3.59 12.60
N SER A 309 -6.07 -4.37 12.58
CA SER A 309 -4.72 -3.83 12.34
C SER A 309 -4.60 -3.16 10.96
N PHE A 310 -5.21 -3.75 9.93
CA PHE A 310 -5.31 -3.16 8.60
C PHE A 310 -6.16 -1.88 8.63
N PHE A 311 -7.34 -1.91 9.24
CA PHE A 311 -8.22 -0.75 9.36
C PHE A 311 -7.54 0.42 10.06
N ARG A 312 -6.87 0.19 11.19
CA ARG A 312 -6.08 1.20 11.90
C ARG A 312 -4.93 1.75 11.05
N SER A 313 -4.27 0.90 10.26
CA SER A 313 -3.23 1.36 9.31
C SER A 313 -3.79 2.27 8.22
N VAL A 314 -5.00 1.99 7.74
CA VAL A 314 -5.70 2.86 6.78
C VAL A 314 -6.07 4.19 7.45
N LEU A 315 -6.63 4.17 8.67
CA LEU A 315 -6.91 5.40 9.43
C LEU A 315 -5.64 6.22 9.67
N ALA A 316 -4.54 5.58 10.06
CA ALA A 316 -3.25 6.23 10.25
C ALA A 316 -2.73 6.88 8.95
N SER A 317 -2.98 6.25 7.80
CA SER A 317 -2.61 6.82 6.49
C SER A 317 -3.45 8.06 6.16
N MET A 318 -4.76 8.00 6.40
CA MET A 318 -5.65 9.16 6.23
C MET A 318 -5.26 10.32 7.15
N GLU A 319 -4.93 10.02 8.41
CA GLU A 319 -4.42 10.98 9.38
C GLU A 319 -3.08 11.58 8.92
N ALA A 320 -2.13 10.76 8.45
CA ALA A 320 -0.83 11.24 7.98
C ALA A 320 -0.98 12.24 6.82
N VAL A 321 -1.85 11.96 5.85
CA VAL A 321 -2.19 12.88 4.75
C VAL A 321 -2.78 14.18 5.30
N TYR A 322 -3.71 14.08 6.25
CA TYR A 322 -4.31 15.23 6.89
C TYR A 322 -3.27 16.09 7.62
N LEU A 323 -2.42 15.52 8.47
CA LEU A 323 -1.41 16.27 9.23
C LEU A 323 -0.32 16.85 8.33
N HIS A 324 0.00 16.20 7.21
CA HIS A 324 0.95 16.73 6.24
C HIS A 324 0.43 18.01 5.56
N ARG A 325 -0.87 18.06 5.27
CA ARG A 325 -1.50 19.18 4.55
C ARG A 325 -1.96 20.32 5.46
N ASN A 326 -2.04 20.08 6.78
CA ASN A 326 -2.64 20.99 7.75
C ASN A 326 -1.67 21.24 8.92
N PRO A 327 -0.68 22.14 8.74
CA PRO A 327 0.31 22.44 9.77
C PRO A 327 -0.30 22.93 11.09
N THR A 328 -1.41 23.68 11.08
CA THR A 328 -2.08 24.12 12.31
C THR A 328 -2.62 22.94 13.09
N ALA A 329 -3.28 21.99 12.43
CA ALA A 329 -3.78 20.78 13.08
C ALA A 329 -2.66 19.94 13.70
N LYS A 330 -1.55 19.77 12.97
CA LYS A 330 -0.38 19.04 13.45
C LYS A 330 0.24 19.71 14.68
N ALA A 331 0.44 21.02 14.64
CA ALA A 331 1.04 21.76 15.74
C ALA A 331 0.15 21.76 16.99
N ILE A 332 -1.17 21.88 16.82
CA ILE A 332 -2.12 21.80 17.94
C ILE A 332 -2.11 20.42 18.59
N LEU A 333 -2.08 19.34 17.81
CA LEU A 333 -1.96 17.98 18.37
C LEU A 333 -0.65 17.80 19.15
N GLU A 334 0.46 18.36 18.67
CA GLU A 334 1.75 18.34 19.38
C GLU A 334 1.72 19.16 20.69
N LEU A 335 1.08 20.33 20.67
CA LEU A 335 0.92 21.18 21.86
C LEU A 335 0.04 20.54 22.93
N VAL A 336 -1.13 20.02 22.54
CA VAL A 336 -2.03 19.33 23.46
C VAL A 336 -1.37 18.06 24.01
N ARG A 337 -0.63 17.31 23.19
CA ARG A 337 0.16 16.14 23.65
C ARG A 337 1.18 16.53 24.72
N SER A 338 1.87 17.64 24.52
CA SER A 338 2.89 18.13 25.46
C SER A 338 2.27 18.61 26.78
N ALA A 339 1.04 19.12 26.75
CA ALA A 339 0.33 19.60 27.93
C ALA A 339 -0.45 18.51 28.70
N ASP A 340 -0.74 17.37 28.05
CA ASP A 340 -1.65 16.32 28.57
C ASP A 340 -1.03 14.91 28.61
N ASP A 341 0.28 14.81 28.85
CA ASP A 341 1.03 13.55 28.98
C ASP A 341 0.79 12.56 27.82
N ASN A 342 0.73 13.07 26.60
CA ASN A 342 0.54 12.30 25.36
C ASN A 342 -0.78 11.49 25.26
N GLN A 343 -1.89 11.90 25.88
CA GLN A 343 -3.16 11.16 25.79
C GLN A 343 -4.25 11.88 24.98
N ILE A 344 -4.19 11.75 23.65
CA ILE A 344 -5.24 12.26 22.76
C ILE A 344 -6.12 11.11 22.25
N CYS A 345 -7.44 11.31 22.33
CA CYS A 345 -8.45 10.47 21.70
C CYS A 345 -9.23 11.30 20.68
N TYR A 346 -9.53 10.69 19.53
CA TYR A 346 -10.41 11.32 18.55
C TYR A 346 -11.88 11.04 18.86
N ASP A 347 -12.68 12.10 18.92
CA ASP A 347 -14.13 12.01 19.06
C ASP A 347 -14.77 11.51 17.76
N HIS A 348 -14.38 12.13 16.64
CA HIS A 348 -14.83 11.80 15.31
C HIS A 348 -13.85 12.24 14.21
N VAL A 349 -14.08 11.70 13.01
CA VAL A 349 -13.44 12.10 11.75
C VAL A 349 -14.54 12.44 10.74
N ALA A 350 -14.34 13.49 9.95
CA ALA A 350 -15.36 13.93 8.99
C ALA A 350 -14.89 13.93 7.54
N PHE A 351 -15.83 13.65 6.64
CA PHE A 351 -15.64 13.62 5.19
C PHE A 351 -16.72 14.43 4.46
N ARG A 352 -16.34 14.99 3.31
CA ARG A 352 -17.24 15.68 2.38
C ARG A 352 -17.27 14.96 1.04
N THR A 353 -18.43 14.92 0.38
CA THR A 353 -18.63 14.13 -0.84
C THR A 353 -19.64 14.79 -1.78
N PHE A 354 -19.77 14.29 -3.01
CA PHE A 354 -20.79 14.74 -3.97
C PHE A 354 -21.90 13.71 -4.10
N GLY A 355 -23.14 14.08 -3.78
CA GLY A 355 -24.32 13.23 -3.90
C GLY A 355 -24.77 13.06 -5.36
N VAL A 356 -23.92 12.48 -6.21
CA VAL A 356 -24.18 12.21 -7.62
C VAL A 356 -23.37 11.00 -8.08
N ASN A 357 -23.92 10.19 -9.00
CA ASN A 357 -23.22 9.08 -9.66
C ASN A 357 -22.50 8.10 -8.70
N GLY A 358 -23.03 7.93 -7.48
CA GLY A 358 -22.44 7.06 -6.46
C GLY A 358 -21.17 7.61 -5.79
N TYR A 359 -20.85 8.90 -5.96
CA TYR A 359 -19.74 9.60 -5.28
C TYR A 359 -20.12 10.15 -3.89
N GLY A 360 -21.36 9.91 -3.44
CA GLY A 360 -21.92 10.44 -2.19
C GLY A 360 -21.49 9.66 -0.95
N ILE A 361 -22.32 9.69 0.11
CA ILE A 361 -22.01 9.09 1.41
C ILE A 361 -21.59 7.62 1.28
N ASP A 362 -22.31 6.84 0.49
CA ASP A 362 -22.08 5.39 0.33
C ASP A 362 -20.68 5.05 -0.19
N SER A 363 -20.07 5.93 -0.99
CA SER A 363 -18.72 5.74 -1.54
C SER A 363 -17.66 5.57 -0.44
N MET A 364 -17.84 6.28 0.67
CA MET A 364 -16.95 6.25 1.82
C MET A 364 -17.51 5.37 2.96
N ALA A 365 -18.83 5.39 3.18
CA ALA A 365 -19.48 4.65 4.27
C ALA A 365 -19.27 3.14 4.19
N ASN A 366 -19.28 2.57 2.96
CA ASN A 366 -19.12 1.13 2.76
C ASN A 366 -17.81 0.60 3.38
N PHE A 367 -16.71 1.36 3.25
CA PHE A 367 -15.44 0.99 3.88
C PHE A 367 -15.59 0.86 5.40
N PHE A 368 -16.20 1.83 6.08
CA PHE A 368 -16.38 1.79 7.53
C PHE A 368 -17.34 0.67 7.97
N MET A 369 -18.43 0.45 7.22
CA MET A 369 -19.39 -0.62 7.51
C MET A 369 -18.79 -2.01 7.36
N ASP A 370 -17.88 -2.22 6.38
CA ASP A 370 -17.11 -3.46 6.24
C ASP A 370 -16.24 -3.75 7.49
N PHE A 371 -15.87 -2.71 8.24
CA PHE A 371 -15.18 -2.80 9.53
C PHE A 371 -16.11 -2.56 10.74
N GLY A 372 -17.38 -2.94 10.62
CA GLY A 372 -18.30 -3.07 11.75
C GLY A 372 -18.87 -1.75 12.29
N TYR A 373 -18.68 -0.62 11.60
CA TYR A 373 -19.38 0.61 11.94
C TYR A 373 -20.87 0.48 11.65
N THR A 374 -21.68 1.10 12.49
CA THR A 374 -23.14 1.11 12.36
C THR A 374 -23.63 2.50 11.98
N GLN A 375 -24.40 2.61 10.90
CA GLN A 375 -25.06 3.85 10.50
C GLN A 375 -26.08 4.32 11.55
N ARG A 376 -26.13 5.64 11.77
CA ARG A 376 -26.98 6.30 12.75
C ARG A 376 -27.84 7.37 12.09
N GLU A 377 -28.20 8.42 12.83
CA GLU A 377 -29.15 9.44 12.39
C GLU A 377 -28.69 10.21 11.15
N GLU A 378 -29.66 10.63 10.35
CA GLU A 378 -29.49 11.53 9.21
C GLU A 378 -29.66 12.99 9.65
N LEU A 379 -28.77 13.86 9.20
CA LEU A 379 -28.82 15.30 9.41
C LEU A 379 -29.03 16.00 8.05
N LYS A 380 -29.90 17.01 8.01
CA LYS A 380 -30.18 17.80 6.81
C LYS A 380 -29.83 19.26 7.01
N PHE A 381 -29.21 19.87 6.01
CA PHE A 381 -28.83 21.28 5.99
C PHE A 381 -29.41 21.94 4.73
N PRO A 382 -30.71 22.29 4.72
CA PRO A 382 -31.39 22.75 3.51
C PRO A 382 -30.75 24.01 2.90
N ALA A 383 -30.34 24.97 3.74
CA ALA A 383 -29.71 26.21 3.28
C ALA A 383 -28.39 25.96 2.53
N LYS A 384 -27.62 24.94 2.95
CA LYS A 384 -26.36 24.53 2.33
C LYS A 384 -26.52 23.45 1.27
N LYS A 385 -27.75 22.96 1.05
CA LYS A 385 -28.08 21.83 0.17
C LYS A 385 -27.26 20.57 0.52
N LEU A 386 -27.07 20.28 1.82
CA LEU A 386 -26.32 19.11 2.28
C LEU A 386 -27.22 18.10 3.01
N LYS A 387 -26.83 16.84 2.94
CA LYS A 387 -27.25 15.80 3.90
C LYS A 387 -26.01 15.15 4.52
N ALA A 388 -26.14 14.62 5.72
CA ALA A 388 -25.07 13.88 6.37
C ALA A 388 -25.60 12.68 7.14
N LEU A 389 -24.76 11.66 7.26
CA LEU A 389 -24.96 10.50 8.12
C LEU A 389 -23.74 10.37 9.01
N TRP A 390 -23.94 9.89 10.23
CA TRP A 390 -22.83 9.49 11.08
C TRP A 390 -22.88 8.01 11.42
N PHE A 391 -21.71 7.48 11.77
CA PHE A 391 -21.49 6.06 11.98
C PHE A 391 -20.80 5.85 13.32
N SER A 392 -21.39 5.02 14.18
CA SER A 392 -20.80 4.65 15.47
C SER A 392 -19.82 3.50 15.29
N PRO A 393 -18.65 3.52 15.97
CA PRO A 393 -17.65 2.46 15.89
C PRO A 393 -18.16 1.15 16.50
N PRO A 394 -17.59 -0.01 16.10
CA PRO A 394 -17.87 -1.29 16.75
C PRO A 394 -17.37 -1.31 18.20
N SER A 395 -18.03 -2.09 19.05
CA SER A 395 -17.59 -2.32 20.44
C SER A 395 -16.45 -3.35 20.48
N ILE A 396 -15.20 -2.88 20.34
CA ILE A 396 -14.00 -3.71 20.42
C ILE A 396 -13.45 -3.67 21.86
N PRO A 397 -12.96 -4.80 22.43
CA PRO A 397 -12.19 -4.77 23.66
C PRO A 397 -10.87 -4.01 23.42
N ILE A 398 -10.83 -2.75 23.82
CA ILE A 398 -9.65 -1.88 23.63
C ILE A 398 -8.68 -2.12 24.78
N SER A 399 -7.39 -2.27 24.47
CA SER A 399 -6.34 -2.09 25.46
C SER A 399 -6.25 -0.59 25.80
N ASP A 400 -6.36 -0.25 27.09
CA ASP A 400 -6.40 1.14 27.61
C ASP A 400 -5.15 1.99 27.29
N ASP A 401 -4.19 1.45 26.54
CA ASP A 401 -2.90 2.06 26.17
C ASP A 401 -2.83 2.63 24.74
N GLY A 402 -3.85 2.38 23.91
CA GLY A 402 -3.94 2.90 22.55
C GLY A 402 -4.17 4.42 22.47
N ARG A 403 -3.50 5.12 21.53
CA ARG A 403 -3.55 6.59 21.37
C ARG A 403 -3.88 6.98 19.93
N ASP A 404 -4.46 8.17 19.73
CA ASP A 404 -4.85 8.67 18.41
C ASP A 404 -5.73 7.64 17.66
N VAL A 405 -5.39 7.27 16.42
CA VAL A 405 -6.04 6.20 15.65
C VAL A 405 -5.87 4.79 16.24
N ASN A 406 -4.93 4.59 17.16
CA ASN A 406 -4.75 3.33 17.89
C ASN A 406 -5.53 3.29 19.21
N GLY A 407 -6.12 4.41 19.63
CA GLY A 407 -7.00 4.48 20.78
C GLY A 407 -8.42 3.99 20.46
N PRO A 408 -9.40 4.40 21.28
CA PRO A 408 -10.80 4.13 21.00
C PRO A 408 -11.19 4.72 19.64
N LEU A 409 -11.84 3.89 18.82
CA LEU A 409 -12.15 4.25 17.44
C LEU A 409 -13.06 5.50 17.40
N PRO A 410 -12.77 6.47 16.52
CA PRO A 410 -13.57 7.68 16.41
C PRO A 410 -14.93 7.38 15.76
N ARG A 411 -15.94 8.21 16.03
CA ARG A 411 -17.15 8.24 15.19
C ARG A 411 -16.78 8.73 13.79
N VAL A 412 -17.60 8.42 12.79
CA VAL A 412 -17.37 8.90 11.42
C VAL A 412 -18.55 9.73 10.98
N PHE A 413 -18.30 10.94 10.50
CA PHE A 413 -19.32 11.86 9.98
C PHE A 413 -19.10 12.04 8.47
N ILE A 414 -20.08 11.67 7.66
CA ILE A 414 -19.97 11.76 6.19
C ILE A 414 -21.12 12.62 5.69
N SER A 415 -20.75 13.70 5.00
CA SER A 415 -21.71 14.60 4.36
C SER A 415 -21.63 14.47 2.84
N GLU A 416 -22.73 14.76 2.16
CA GLU A 416 -22.77 14.94 0.71
C GLU A 416 -23.53 16.20 0.31
N LEU A 417 -23.07 16.82 -0.78
CA LEU A 417 -23.79 17.87 -1.48
C LEU A 417 -24.92 17.26 -2.31
N LEU A 418 -26.14 17.79 -2.17
CA LEU A 418 -27.29 17.44 -2.99
C LEU A 418 -27.16 18.12 -4.36
N VAL A 419 -26.38 17.50 -5.26
CA VAL A 419 -26.00 18.08 -6.55
C VAL A 419 -27.23 18.47 -7.37
N ASP A 420 -28.30 17.68 -7.34
CA ASP A 420 -29.53 17.94 -8.10
C ASP A 420 -30.28 19.23 -7.66
N GLN A 421 -29.95 19.79 -6.49
CA GLN A 421 -30.48 21.07 -6.02
C GLN A 421 -29.61 22.27 -6.40
N MET A 422 -28.46 22.04 -7.05
CA MET A 422 -27.55 23.09 -7.51
C MET A 422 -28.01 23.69 -8.84
N SER A 423 -27.45 24.83 -9.25
CA SER A 423 -27.71 25.39 -10.58
C SER A 423 -27.29 24.40 -11.69
N PRO A 424 -27.94 24.42 -12.87
CA PRO A 424 -27.57 23.54 -13.98
C PRO A 424 -26.08 23.62 -14.34
N GLN A 425 -25.49 24.81 -14.23
CA GLN A 425 -24.07 25.03 -14.48
C GLN A 425 -23.17 24.34 -13.45
N ALA A 426 -23.49 24.45 -12.15
CA ALA A 426 -22.75 23.73 -11.12
C ALA A 426 -22.92 22.20 -11.24
N GLN A 427 -24.11 21.73 -11.61
CA GLN A 427 -24.36 20.31 -11.87
C GLN A 427 -23.49 19.80 -13.02
N GLU A 428 -23.42 20.54 -14.13
CA GLU A 428 -22.60 20.18 -15.29
C GLU A 428 -21.11 20.09 -14.93
N ILE A 429 -20.59 21.05 -14.16
CA ILE A 429 -19.20 21.03 -13.69
C ILE A 429 -18.94 19.82 -12.80
N ILE A 430 -19.80 19.54 -11.81
CA ILE A 430 -19.59 18.40 -10.90
C ILE A 430 -19.68 17.08 -11.67
N ARG A 431 -20.64 16.96 -12.61
CA ARG A 431 -20.79 15.77 -13.45
C ARG A 431 -19.59 15.55 -14.37
N LYS A 432 -19.04 16.61 -14.98
CA LYS A 432 -17.79 16.56 -15.76
C LYS A 432 -16.68 15.82 -15.02
N TYR A 433 -16.39 16.19 -13.77
CA TYR A 433 -15.31 15.55 -13.00
C TYR A 433 -15.67 14.15 -12.48
N THR A 434 -16.90 13.97 -11.97
CA THR A 434 -17.32 12.68 -11.42
C THR A 434 -17.48 11.59 -12.49
N GLU A 435 -17.86 11.95 -13.72
CA GLU A 435 -17.97 11.01 -14.84
C GLU A 435 -16.61 10.60 -15.41
N ILE A 436 -15.66 11.55 -15.54
CA ILE A 436 -14.28 11.26 -15.95
C ILE A 436 -13.58 10.32 -14.97
N SER A 437 -13.90 10.46 -13.67
CA SER A 437 -13.37 9.59 -12.62
C SER A 437 -13.82 8.12 -12.75
N GLY A 438 -14.85 7.84 -13.55
CA GLY A 438 -15.30 6.48 -13.87
C GLY A 438 -15.77 5.69 -12.65
N ARG A 439 -14.93 4.76 -12.16
CA ARG A 439 -15.20 3.95 -10.96
C ARG A 439 -14.44 4.42 -9.71
N GLY A 440 -13.89 5.63 -9.74
CA GLY A 440 -13.14 6.19 -8.63
C GLY A 440 -13.91 6.21 -7.30
N ASN A 441 -15.23 6.35 -7.36
CA ASN A 441 -16.10 6.26 -6.17
C ASN A 441 -16.01 4.93 -5.41
N LYS A 442 -15.67 3.82 -6.07
CA LYS A 442 -15.48 2.52 -5.40
C LYS A 442 -14.21 2.43 -4.55
N HIS A 443 -13.35 3.44 -4.65
CA HIS A 443 -12.03 3.47 -4.02
C HIS A 443 -11.83 4.75 -3.19
N ALA A 444 -12.91 5.34 -2.66
CA ALA A 444 -12.87 6.59 -1.90
C ALA A 444 -11.93 6.53 -0.68
N ALA A 445 -11.99 5.44 0.10
CA ALA A 445 -11.10 5.24 1.26
C ALA A 445 -9.62 5.16 0.85
N LEU A 446 -9.32 4.52 -0.28
CA LEU A 446 -7.95 4.46 -0.82
C LEU A 446 -7.50 5.85 -1.29
N ALA A 447 -8.36 6.60 -1.96
CA ALA A 447 -8.07 7.97 -2.39
C ALA A 447 -7.78 8.90 -1.21
N SER A 448 -8.54 8.78 -0.12
CA SER A 448 -8.30 9.48 1.16
C SER A 448 -6.93 9.11 1.76
N ALA A 449 -6.64 7.80 1.88
CA ALA A 449 -5.39 7.31 2.47
C ALA A 449 -4.13 7.69 1.66
N LEU A 450 -4.27 7.87 0.34
CA LEU A 450 -3.19 8.31 -0.55
C LEU A 450 -3.15 9.83 -0.76
N GLY A 451 -4.14 10.58 -0.25
CA GLY A 451 -4.25 12.03 -0.47
C GLY A 451 -4.43 12.42 -1.94
N SER A 452 -5.16 11.61 -2.71
CA SER A 452 -5.34 11.78 -4.15
C SER A 452 -6.77 12.13 -4.52
N LEU A 453 -6.94 12.95 -5.57
CA LEU A 453 -8.22 13.13 -6.23
C LEU A 453 -8.53 11.89 -7.09
N THR A 454 -9.80 11.49 -7.13
CA THR A 454 -10.25 10.40 -8.01
C THR A 454 -10.56 10.88 -9.42
N TRP A 455 -10.65 12.20 -9.62
CA TRP A 455 -10.79 12.88 -10.89
C TRP A 455 -9.52 13.65 -11.25
N GLU A 456 -9.45 14.12 -12.50
CA GLU A 456 -8.38 15.00 -12.95
C GLU A 456 -8.35 16.32 -12.18
N LYS A 457 -7.20 17.00 -12.19
CA LYS A 457 -7.09 18.33 -11.59
C LYS A 457 -8.10 19.28 -12.25
N PRO A 458 -8.88 20.02 -11.45
CA PRO A 458 -9.88 20.93 -12.00
C PRO A 458 -9.24 22.13 -12.69
N LEU A 459 -10.02 22.74 -13.59
CA LEU A 459 -9.75 24.09 -14.11
C LEU A 459 -10.01 25.14 -13.02
N TYR A 460 -9.26 26.23 -13.03
CA TYR A 460 -9.46 27.31 -12.08
C TYR A 460 -10.83 27.98 -12.27
N SER A 461 -11.28 28.12 -13.51
CA SER A 461 -12.62 28.66 -13.84
C SER A 461 -13.75 27.86 -13.21
N ASP A 462 -13.64 26.52 -13.25
CA ASP A 462 -14.65 25.61 -12.72
C ASP A 462 -14.70 25.71 -11.19
N PHE A 463 -13.53 25.76 -10.55
CA PHE A 463 -13.42 25.99 -9.11
C PHE A 463 -14.03 27.32 -8.68
N GLN A 464 -13.70 28.43 -9.37
CA GLN A 464 -14.28 29.74 -9.08
C GLN A 464 -15.80 29.75 -9.26
N GLN A 465 -16.31 29.04 -10.25
CA GLN A 465 -17.73 28.95 -10.50
C GLN A 465 -18.46 28.22 -9.39
N LEU A 466 -17.95 27.06 -8.95
CA LEU A 466 -18.49 26.36 -7.80
C LEU A 466 -18.39 27.20 -6.52
N ALA A 467 -17.25 27.89 -6.31
CA ALA A 467 -17.03 28.68 -5.09
C ALA A 467 -18.03 29.85 -4.94
N ARG A 468 -18.58 30.38 -6.04
CA ARG A 468 -19.61 31.42 -5.99
C ARG A 468 -20.97 30.91 -5.53
N GLU A 469 -21.29 29.64 -5.77
CA GLU A 469 -22.57 29.05 -5.39
C GLU A 469 -22.48 28.24 -4.10
N SER A 470 -21.41 27.45 -3.95
CA SER A 470 -21.20 26.56 -2.81
C SER A 470 -19.70 26.37 -2.55
N GLU A 471 -19.23 26.97 -1.46
CA GLU A 471 -17.87 26.73 -0.95
C GLU A 471 -17.64 25.26 -0.59
N TYR A 472 -18.68 24.54 -0.16
CA TYR A 472 -18.62 23.09 0.04
C TYR A 472 -18.28 22.37 -1.27
N ALA A 473 -18.93 22.74 -2.37
CA ALA A 473 -18.67 22.15 -3.68
C ALA A 473 -17.24 22.45 -4.16
N ALA A 474 -16.79 23.71 -4.01
CA ALA A 474 -15.43 24.11 -4.36
C ALA A 474 -14.38 23.36 -3.53
N TRP A 475 -14.61 23.22 -2.22
CA TRP A 475 -13.74 22.47 -1.32
C TRP A 475 -13.63 21.00 -1.75
N THR A 476 -14.77 20.34 -1.98
CA THR A 476 -14.80 18.92 -2.37
C THR A 476 -14.11 18.72 -3.72
N LEU A 477 -14.23 19.66 -4.66
CA LEU A 477 -13.60 19.57 -5.97
C LEU A 477 -12.05 19.48 -5.90
N VAL A 478 -11.41 20.26 -5.01
CA VAL A 478 -9.94 20.31 -4.90
C VAL A 478 -9.37 19.42 -3.79
N ASN A 479 -10.19 18.96 -2.84
CA ASN A 479 -9.77 18.09 -1.74
C ASN A 479 -10.23 16.63 -1.89
N GLY A 480 -11.25 16.36 -2.71
CA GLY A 480 -11.80 15.02 -2.93
C GLY A 480 -12.25 14.38 -1.62
N TYR A 481 -11.80 13.14 -1.40
CA TYR A 481 -12.13 12.35 -0.21
C TYR A 481 -11.19 12.56 0.98
N ALA A 482 -10.32 13.57 0.95
CA ALA A 482 -9.44 13.87 2.08
C ALA A 482 -10.24 14.09 3.38
N VAL A 483 -9.64 13.74 4.51
CA VAL A 483 -10.19 14.02 5.84
C VAL A 483 -10.42 15.53 5.97
N ASN A 484 -11.67 15.93 6.17
CA ASN A 484 -12.04 17.34 6.31
C ASN A 484 -11.64 17.90 7.68
N HIS A 485 -11.74 17.09 8.72
CA HIS A 485 -11.19 17.39 10.04
C HIS A 485 -11.13 16.12 10.90
N VAL A 486 -10.27 16.17 11.91
CA VAL A 486 -10.31 15.28 13.07
C VAL A 486 -10.72 16.09 14.29
N THR A 487 -11.30 15.42 15.27
CA THR A 487 -11.86 16.10 16.45
C THR A 487 -11.23 15.56 17.72
N ILE A 488 -10.59 16.41 18.53
CA ILE A 488 -10.07 16.03 19.84
C ILE A 488 -11.24 15.89 20.82
N SER A 489 -11.30 14.76 21.52
CA SER A 489 -12.24 14.52 22.61
C SER A 489 -11.73 15.18 23.89
N ALA A 490 -12.15 16.43 24.14
CA ALA A 490 -11.68 17.21 25.29
C ALA A 490 -11.98 16.48 26.61
N HIS A 491 -13.17 15.90 26.77
CA HIS A 491 -13.56 15.21 28.02
C HIS A 491 -12.72 13.98 28.38
N ARG A 492 -11.83 13.53 27.50
CA ARG A 492 -10.89 12.41 27.70
C ARG A 492 -9.47 12.85 28.05
N LEU A 493 -9.17 14.13 27.94
CA LEU A 493 -7.90 14.71 28.41
C LEU A 493 -7.83 14.62 29.94
N LYS A 494 -6.62 14.51 30.49
CA LYS A 494 -6.38 14.32 31.94
C LYS A 494 -6.16 15.62 32.70
N SER A 495 -5.61 16.63 32.04
CA SER A 495 -5.30 17.95 32.60
C SER A 495 -6.54 18.85 32.65
N HIS A 496 -6.32 20.09 33.06
CA HIS A 496 -7.33 21.15 33.03
C HIS A 496 -7.91 21.42 31.62
N LEU A 497 -7.22 20.98 30.55
CA LEU A 497 -7.69 21.05 29.16
C LEU A 497 -8.91 20.15 28.88
N ARG A 498 -9.30 19.31 29.84
CA ARG A 498 -10.51 18.48 29.74
C ARG A 498 -11.80 19.28 29.54
N ASN A 499 -11.81 20.53 30.00
CA ASN A 499 -12.89 21.47 29.76
C ASN A 499 -12.64 22.23 28.44
N ILE A 500 -13.63 22.22 27.54
CA ILE A 500 -13.47 22.82 26.20
C ILE A 500 -13.21 24.33 26.25
N LYS A 501 -13.69 25.05 27.28
CA LYS A 501 -13.41 26.49 27.40
C LYS A 501 -11.93 26.73 27.75
N SER A 502 -11.39 25.93 28.67
CA SER A 502 -9.96 25.95 29.00
C SER A 502 -9.11 25.56 27.79
N LEU A 503 -9.54 24.54 27.03
CA LEU A 503 -8.87 24.14 25.80
C LEU A 503 -8.88 25.27 24.76
N ASN A 504 -10.02 25.91 24.53
CA ASN A 504 -10.11 27.05 23.60
C ASN A 504 -9.16 28.18 23.99
N GLN A 505 -9.16 28.56 25.27
CA GLN A 505 -8.26 29.58 25.79
C GLN A 505 -6.79 29.20 25.55
N PHE A 506 -6.40 27.95 25.84
CA PHE A 506 -5.05 27.44 25.58
C PHE A 506 -4.66 27.53 24.09
N ILE A 507 -5.58 27.21 23.17
CA ILE A 507 -5.34 27.28 21.73
C ILE A 507 -5.20 28.74 21.25
N GLU A 508 -6.01 29.66 21.80
CA GLU A 508 -5.92 31.09 21.47
C GLU A 508 -4.64 31.72 22.04
N GLU A 509 -4.24 31.38 23.27
CA GLU A 509 -3.01 31.86 23.91
C GLU A 509 -1.74 31.37 23.19
N THR A 510 -1.81 30.22 22.52
CA THR A 510 -0.73 29.69 21.67
C THR A 510 -0.70 30.30 20.26
N GLY A 511 -1.63 31.22 19.95
CA GLY A 511 -1.64 32.02 18.73
C GLY A 511 -2.48 31.46 17.58
N TYR A 512 -3.27 30.41 17.80
CA TYR A 512 -4.14 29.84 16.78
C TYR A 512 -5.54 30.43 16.83
N ARG A 513 -6.14 30.67 15.66
CA ARG A 513 -7.46 31.29 15.54
C ARG A 513 -8.57 30.25 15.55
N LEU A 514 -9.59 30.49 16.36
CA LEU A 514 -10.81 29.69 16.38
C LEU A 514 -11.89 30.29 15.47
N ASN A 515 -12.73 29.42 14.91
CA ASN A 515 -13.87 29.81 14.08
C ASN A 515 -14.88 30.59 14.94
N SER A 516 -15.16 31.83 14.52
CA SER A 516 -16.01 32.78 15.22
C SER A 516 -17.48 32.80 14.74
N ASP A 517 -17.85 32.05 13.68
CA ASP A 517 -19.22 32.00 13.18
C ASP A 517 -20.15 31.39 14.23
N GLY A 518 -21.21 32.09 14.62
CA GLY A 518 -22.08 31.67 15.73
C GLY A 518 -21.41 31.69 17.12
N GLY A 519 -20.29 32.38 17.28
CA GLY A 519 -19.46 32.37 18.49
C GLY A 519 -18.43 31.24 18.49
N VAL A 520 -17.32 31.38 19.22
CA VAL A 520 -16.24 30.37 19.25
C VAL A 520 -16.74 28.99 19.69
N LEU A 521 -17.60 28.97 20.72
CA LEU A 521 -18.16 27.76 21.30
C LEU A 521 -19.60 27.54 20.84
N LYS A 522 -19.84 26.45 20.12
CA LYS A 522 -21.16 26.01 19.67
C LYS A 522 -21.72 25.04 20.69
N VAL A 523 -22.94 25.27 21.13
CA VAL A 523 -23.58 24.48 22.19
C VAL A 523 -24.91 23.96 21.66
N SER A 524 -25.11 22.65 21.75
CA SER A 524 -26.37 22.02 21.35
C SER A 524 -27.55 22.52 22.20
N PRO A 525 -28.80 22.46 21.70
CA PRO A 525 -29.97 22.93 22.45
C PRO A 525 -30.16 22.25 23.81
N ASP A 526 -29.74 20.99 23.95
CA ASP A 526 -29.75 20.25 25.21
C ASP A 526 -28.60 20.66 26.17
N GLY A 527 -27.63 21.45 25.70
CA GLY A 527 -26.47 21.89 26.45
C GLY A 527 -25.38 20.83 26.63
N LEU A 528 -25.51 19.64 26.02
CA LEU A 528 -24.68 18.48 26.32
C LEU A 528 -23.58 18.18 25.29
N LEU A 529 -23.62 18.81 24.11
CA LEU A 529 -22.58 18.74 23.09
C LEU A 529 -22.02 20.14 22.85
N LEU A 530 -20.75 20.31 23.20
CA LEU A 530 -20.01 21.55 23.04
C LEU A 530 -18.92 21.34 22.01
N GLN A 531 -18.82 22.25 21.04
CA GLN A 531 -17.87 22.13 19.93
C GLN A 531 -17.22 23.49 19.62
N SER A 532 -15.96 23.44 19.23
CA SER A 532 -15.20 24.57 18.69
C SER A 532 -14.22 24.04 17.65
N SER A 533 -13.74 24.89 16.75
CA SER A 533 -12.80 24.47 15.71
C SER A 533 -11.86 25.61 15.36
N THR A 534 -10.70 25.28 14.79
CA THR A 534 -9.83 26.29 14.18
C THR A 534 -10.41 26.79 12.87
N VAL A 535 -9.91 27.94 12.42
CA VAL A 535 -10.01 28.30 11.00
C VAL A 535 -9.15 27.33 10.19
N ALA A 536 -9.60 26.93 8.99
CA ALA A 536 -8.87 25.99 8.14
C ALA A 536 -7.53 26.55 7.64
N ASP A 537 -6.57 25.66 7.43
CA ASP A 537 -5.35 25.98 6.71
C ASP A 537 -5.65 26.22 5.23
N SER A 538 -4.77 26.94 4.54
CA SER A 538 -4.82 27.11 3.09
C SER A 538 -3.50 26.67 2.46
N VAL A 539 -3.58 26.04 1.29
CA VAL A 539 -2.40 25.58 0.55
C VAL A 539 -2.40 26.11 -0.86
N SER A 540 -1.20 26.23 -1.44
CA SER A 540 -1.03 26.53 -2.86
C SER A 540 -1.47 25.32 -3.69
N PHE A 541 -2.42 25.53 -4.61
CA PHE A 541 -2.93 24.50 -5.50
C PHE A 541 -2.76 24.94 -6.95
N GLN A 542 -2.05 24.12 -7.72
CA GLN A 542 -1.89 24.32 -9.17
C GLN A 542 -2.97 23.55 -9.93
N PHE A 543 -3.85 24.30 -10.59
CA PHE A 543 -4.94 23.85 -11.45
C PHE A 543 -4.44 23.30 -12.80
N SER A 544 -5.29 22.59 -13.55
CA SER A 544 -4.90 21.94 -14.81
C SER A 544 -4.59 22.92 -15.95
N ASP A 545 -5.10 24.15 -15.88
CA ASP A 545 -4.79 25.27 -16.78
C ASP A 545 -3.50 26.02 -16.40
N GLY A 546 -2.75 25.53 -15.39
CA GLY A 546 -1.47 26.10 -14.95
C GLY A 546 -1.61 27.24 -13.94
N VAL A 547 -2.81 27.72 -13.65
CA VAL A 547 -3.07 28.73 -12.62
C VAL A 547 -2.74 28.15 -11.25
N THR A 548 -2.09 28.92 -10.39
CA THR A 548 -1.77 28.53 -9.02
C THR A 548 -2.42 29.50 -8.05
N GLU A 549 -3.29 28.98 -7.17
CA GLU A 549 -4.07 29.80 -6.24
C GLU A 549 -4.14 29.13 -4.86
N SER A 550 -4.44 29.95 -3.85
CA SER A 550 -4.60 29.47 -2.48
C SER A 550 -6.00 28.88 -2.30
N VAL A 551 -6.08 27.62 -1.88
CA VAL A 551 -7.35 26.93 -1.63
C VAL A 551 -7.44 26.45 -0.18
N PRO A 552 -8.66 26.43 0.41
CA PRO A 552 -8.85 25.89 1.75
C PRO A 552 -8.57 24.39 1.79
N CYS A 553 -7.80 23.99 2.79
CA CYS A 553 -7.62 22.60 3.20
C CYS A 553 -8.56 22.30 4.37
N SER A 554 -8.06 21.70 5.43
CA SER A 554 -8.83 21.18 6.55
C SER A 554 -8.59 22.02 7.80
N TYR A 555 -9.37 21.75 8.84
CA TYR A 555 -9.23 22.35 10.17
C TYR A 555 -9.22 21.24 11.21
N ILE A 556 -8.90 21.58 12.47
CA ILE A 556 -9.07 20.68 13.61
C ILE A 556 -10.24 21.15 14.47
N GLU A 557 -11.00 20.20 15.00
CA GLU A 557 -12.13 20.46 15.89
C GLU A 557 -11.82 19.96 17.31
N PHE A 558 -12.53 20.51 18.29
CA PHE A 558 -12.55 20.11 19.68
C PHE A 558 -13.99 19.87 20.11
N ALA A 559 -14.25 18.76 20.79
CA ALA A 559 -15.58 18.42 21.29
C ALA A 559 -15.55 17.97 22.75
N GLU A 560 -16.53 18.46 23.52
CA GLU A 560 -16.81 17.99 24.88
C GLU A 560 -18.24 17.44 24.93
N ARG A 561 -18.36 16.16 25.31
CA ARG A 561 -19.65 15.48 25.50
C ARG A 561 -19.96 15.38 26.98
N LEU A 562 -20.99 16.06 27.43
CA LEU A 562 -21.41 16.04 28.83
C LEU A 562 -22.22 14.78 29.17
N ILE A 563 -22.26 14.49 30.47
CA ILE A 563 -22.96 13.33 31.03
C ILE A 563 -24.47 13.52 30.85
N LEU A 564 -25.16 12.47 30.41
CA LEU A 564 -26.61 12.51 30.25
C LEU A 564 -27.31 12.66 31.62
N PRO A 565 -28.47 13.33 31.70
CA PRO A 565 -29.13 13.62 32.98
C PRO A 565 -29.38 12.40 33.89
N GLN A 566 -29.69 11.23 33.30
CA GLN A 566 -29.90 9.98 34.04
C GLN A 566 -28.64 9.44 34.74
N TYR A 567 -27.46 9.92 34.35
CA TYR A 567 -26.16 9.50 34.86
C TYR A 567 -25.47 10.58 35.70
N LYS A 568 -26.16 11.69 36.00
CA LYS A 568 -25.59 12.85 36.69
C LYS A 568 -24.97 12.55 38.05
N ASN A 569 -25.48 11.53 38.75
CA ASN A 569 -25.01 11.14 40.08
C ASN A 569 -23.92 10.05 40.05
N LEU A 570 -23.48 9.60 38.87
CA LEU A 570 -22.38 8.65 38.78
C LEU A 570 -21.07 9.30 39.21
N PRO A 571 -20.25 8.63 40.07
CA PRO A 571 -18.92 9.09 40.38
C PRO A 571 -18.11 9.29 39.09
N GLU A 572 -17.34 10.38 39.01
CA GLU A 572 -16.63 10.75 37.78
C GLU A 572 -15.70 9.65 37.25
N LYS A 573 -15.10 8.86 38.15
CA LYS A 573 -14.23 7.71 37.82
C LYS A 573 -14.98 6.56 37.14
N GLU A 574 -16.30 6.49 37.26
CA GLU A 574 -17.16 5.46 36.67
C GLU A 574 -17.83 5.92 35.36
N VAL A 575 -17.64 7.18 34.99
CA VAL A 575 -18.22 7.75 33.77
C VAL A 575 -17.50 7.18 32.54
N LYS A 576 -18.22 6.41 31.73
CA LYS A 576 -17.77 5.87 30.45
C LYS A 576 -18.37 6.67 29.30
N GLU A 577 -17.85 6.45 28.08
CA GLU A 577 -18.28 7.17 26.88
C GLU A 577 -19.79 7.06 26.63
N PHE A 578 -20.39 5.89 26.86
CA PHE A 578 -21.83 5.68 26.66
C PHE A 578 -22.73 6.37 27.70
N HIS A 579 -22.15 6.91 28.80
CA HIS A 579 -22.89 7.75 29.74
C HIS A 579 -22.99 9.21 29.28
N ARG A 580 -22.32 9.58 28.18
CA ARG A 580 -22.26 10.95 27.65
C ARG A 580 -23.17 11.11 26.44
N ARG A 581 -23.50 12.37 26.08
CA ARG A 581 -24.30 12.71 24.89
C ARG A 581 -23.61 12.21 23.61
N ASP A 582 -24.20 11.20 22.98
CA ASP A 582 -23.73 10.64 21.72
C ASP A 582 -24.33 11.37 20.50
N GLY A 583 -23.82 11.13 19.30
CA GLY A 583 -24.34 11.71 18.05
C GLY A 583 -23.93 13.17 17.80
N PHE A 584 -24.64 13.84 16.90
CA PHE A 584 -24.33 15.19 16.40
C PHE A 584 -25.54 16.12 16.52
N GLU A 585 -25.33 17.42 16.34
CA GLU A 585 -26.38 18.43 16.38
C GLU A 585 -26.35 19.32 15.13
N VAL A 586 -27.50 19.49 14.47
CA VAL A 586 -27.61 20.22 13.19
C VAL A 586 -27.17 21.67 13.35
N GLY A 587 -27.62 22.35 14.42
CA GLY A 587 -27.28 23.76 14.66
C GLY A 587 -25.77 23.98 14.84
N ASN A 588 -25.09 23.08 15.55
CA ASN A 588 -23.65 23.14 15.73
C ASN A 588 -22.92 22.86 14.40
N ALA A 589 -23.29 21.77 13.73
CA ALA A 589 -22.65 21.34 12.49
C ALA A 589 -22.76 22.39 11.38
N ASP A 590 -23.91 23.07 11.26
CA ASP A 590 -24.12 24.15 10.28
C ASP A 590 -23.06 25.26 10.40
N LYS A 591 -22.71 25.62 11.64
CA LYS A 591 -21.71 26.66 11.95
C LYS A 591 -20.28 26.18 11.83
N ILE A 592 -20.05 24.88 12.05
CA ILE A 592 -18.72 24.27 11.92
C ILE A 592 -18.33 24.12 10.44
N PHE A 593 -19.28 23.90 9.52
CA PHE A 593 -18.98 23.88 8.09
C PHE A 593 -18.30 25.16 7.59
N GLU A 594 -18.56 26.30 8.24
CA GLU A 594 -17.97 27.60 7.95
C GLU A 594 -16.47 27.71 8.29
N SER A 595 -15.86 26.72 8.95
CA SER A 595 -14.42 26.77 9.25
C SER A 595 -13.55 26.78 7.99
N THR A 596 -14.09 26.35 6.85
CA THR A 596 -13.44 26.42 5.53
C THR A 596 -13.84 27.65 4.71
N SER A 597 -14.64 28.58 5.26
CA SER A 597 -15.20 29.67 4.47
C SER A 597 -14.24 30.80 4.21
N LYS A 598 -14.43 31.47 3.07
CA LYS A 598 -13.57 32.58 2.68
C LYS A 598 -13.61 33.71 3.72
N ASP A 599 -14.78 33.94 4.32
CA ASP A 599 -14.96 34.94 5.36
C ASP A 599 -14.13 34.61 6.60
N GLN A 600 -14.08 33.36 7.06
CA GLN A 600 -13.23 32.98 8.19
C GLN A 600 -11.74 33.09 7.86
N LEU A 601 -11.34 32.69 6.64
CA LEU A 601 -9.95 32.71 6.20
C LEU A 601 -9.38 34.13 6.10
N THR A 602 -10.20 35.08 5.63
CA THR A 602 -9.79 36.46 5.32
C THR A 602 -9.97 37.45 6.47
N ARG A 603 -10.72 37.10 7.52
CA ARG A 603 -10.84 37.93 8.74
C ARG A 603 -9.45 38.20 9.32
N ARG A 604 -9.05 39.48 9.38
CA ARG A 604 -7.86 39.92 10.13
C ARG A 604 -8.19 39.88 11.62
N ALA A 605 -7.22 39.51 12.46
CA ALA A 605 -7.37 39.63 13.91
C ALA A 605 -7.67 41.10 14.24
N ALA A 606 -8.75 41.32 15.01
CA ALA A 606 -9.12 42.64 15.50
C ALA A 606 -8.17 43.09 16.62
#